data_AF-A0A1F6QV14-F1
#
_entry.id   AF-A0A1F6QV14-F1
#
_cell.length_a   1.000
_cell.length_b   1.000
_cell.length_c   1.000
_cell.angle_alpha   90.00
_cell.angle_beta   90.00
_cell.angle_gamma   90.00
#
_symmetry.space_group_name_H-M   'P 1'
#
loop_
_entity.id
_entity.type
_entity.pdbx_description
1 polymer ?
#
loop_
_entity_poly.entity_id
_entity_poly.type
_entity_poly.pdbx_seq_one_letter_code
_entity_poly.pdbx_strand_id
1 'polypeptide(L)'
;MNWKRIIIAGVVFAIVSQILRTVESYATLNYYMDPDYFGVWSKVMMPTAGPPPAEFFYVSVASAVIIGIIYAAVYALFNKNLTSKTIFRKGLEYGLILFFMVQIPSLLGMYLLINLPTMLIVYWGISGLVISLVVGIIFAKIIK
;
A
#
# COMPACT_ATOMS: atom_id res chain seq x y z
N MET A 1 -10.32 -12.70 -18.48
CA MET A 1 -10.03 -11.69 -17.42
C MET A 1 -11.35 -11.09 -16.98
N ASN A 2 -11.71 -11.19 -15.70
CA ASN A 2 -13.02 -10.74 -15.19
C ASN A 2 -12.88 -9.35 -14.53
N TRP A 3 -13.20 -8.29 -15.28
CA TRP A 3 -13.02 -6.91 -14.84
C TRP A 3 -13.85 -6.55 -13.60
N LYS A 4 -15.05 -7.12 -13.45
CA LYS A 4 -15.87 -6.92 -12.24
C LYS A 4 -15.13 -7.39 -10.99
N ARG A 5 -14.52 -8.58 -11.03
CA ARG A 5 -13.73 -9.13 -9.91
C ARG A 5 -12.48 -8.29 -9.62
N ILE A 6 -11.82 -7.77 -10.66
CA ILE A 6 -10.64 -6.91 -10.52
C ILE A 6 -11.01 -5.59 -9.83
N ILE A 7 -12.09 -4.94 -10.25
CA ILE A 7 -12.56 -3.69 -9.65
C ILE A 7 -12.95 -3.92 -8.18
N ILE A 8 -13.69 -4.98 -7.88
CA ILE A 8 -14.04 -5.34 -6.50
C ILE A 8 -12.78 -5.58 -5.67
N ALA A 9 -11.80 -6.31 -6.20
CA ALA A 9 -10.53 -6.55 -5.51
C ALA A 9 -9.78 -5.24 -5.22
N GLY A 10 -9.77 -4.28 -6.16
CA GLY A 10 -9.15 -2.98 -5.95
C GLY A 10 -9.82 -2.14 -4.86
N VAL A 11 -11.15 -2.17 -4.77
CA VAL A 11 -11.87 -1.51 -3.66
C VAL A 11 -11.55 -2.18 -2.32
N VAL A 12 -11.53 -3.52 -2.27
CA VAL A 12 -11.17 -4.24 -1.04
C VAL A 12 -9.73 -3.96 -0.62
N PHE A 13 -8.80 -3.84 -1.57
CA PHE A 13 -7.44 -3.37 -1.30
C PHE A 13 -7.46 -2.01 -0.60
N ALA A 14 -8.17 -1.02 -1.15
CA ALA A 14 -8.23 0.31 -0.55
C ALA A 14 -8.76 0.30 0.88
N ILE A 15 -9.79 -0.52 1.16
CA ILE A 15 -10.35 -0.69 2.52
C ILE A 15 -9.30 -1.30 3.46
N VAL A 16 -8.67 -2.41 3.08
CA VAL A 16 -7.67 -3.10 3.90
C VAL A 16 -6.47 -2.19 4.16
N SER A 17 -5.98 -1.52 3.11
CA SER A 17 -4.89 -0.56 3.22
C SER A 17 -5.25 0.58 4.16
N GLN A 18 -6.47 1.13 4.09
CA GLN A 18 -6.83 2.24 4.98
C GLN A 18 -6.92 1.82 6.44
N ILE A 19 -7.49 0.66 6.74
CA ILE A 19 -7.54 0.14 8.10
C ILE A 19 -6.12 -0.01 8.66
N LEU A 20 -5.23 -0.68 7.91
CA LEU A 20 -3.87 -0.95 8.38
C LEU A 20 -3.01 0.32 8.47
N ARG A 21 -3.17 1.26 7.54
CA ARG A 21 -2.46 2.56 7.58
C ARG A 21 -2.98 3.46 8.69
N THR A 22 -4.28 3.43 8.99
CA THR A 22 -4.84 4.17 10.13
C THR A 22 -4.26 3.63 11.44
N VAL A 23 -4.21 2.30 11.61
CA VAL A 23 -3.59 1.68 12.79
C VAL A 23 -2.10 2.06 12.90
N GLU A 24 -1.36 1.98 11.79
CA GLU A 24 0.05 2.39 11.73
C GLU A 24 0.23 3.87 12.11
N SER A 25 -0.68 4.76 11.66
CA SER A 25 -0.59 6.20 11.91
C SER A 25 -0.58 6.57 13.39
N TYR A 26 -1.24 5.78 14.25
CA TYR A 26 -1.18 6.00 15.69
C TYR A 26 0.23 5.78 16.26
N ALA A 27 1.00 4.85 15.69
CA ALA A 27 2.38 4.60 16.09
C ALA A 27 3.37 5.60 15.47
N THR A 28 3.02 6.21 14.34
CA THR A 28 3.90 7.09 13.57
C THR A 28 3.53 8.58 13.65
N LEU A 29 2.48 8.93 14.40
CA LEU A 29 1.94 10.30 14.49
C LEU A 29 3.01 11.35 14.83
N ASN A 30 3.92 11.01 15.74
CA ASN A 30 4.98 11.91 16.20
C ASN A 30 5.88 12.38 15.04
N TYR A 31 6.15 11.52 14.05
CA TYR A 31 6.97 11.89 12.89
C TYR A 31 6.25 12.87 11.95
N TYR A 32 4.92 12.79 11.87
CA TYR A 32 4.13 13.71 11.06
C TYR A 32 3.88 15.06 11.74
N MET A 33 4.10 15.16 13.05
CA MET A 33 3.90 16.38 13.84
C MET A 33 5.22 17.09 14.16
N ASP A 34 6.35 16.49 13.81
CA ASP A 34 7.68 17.06 14.03
C ASP A 34 7.99 18.12 12.96
N PRO A 35 8.21 19.39 13.37
CA PRO A 35 8.47 20.50 12.46
C PRO A 35 9.66 20.28 11.52
N ASP A 36 10.66 19.50 11.94
CA ASP A 36 11.87 19.24 11.16
C ASP A 36 11.55 18.50 9.84
N TYR A 37 10.42 17.80 9.77
CA TYR A 37 9.99 17.06 8.58
C TYR A 37 8.88 17.74 7.78
N PHE A 38 8.36 18.90 8.18
CA PHE A 38 7.27 19.55 7.43
C PHE A 38 7.66 19.93 6.00
N GLY A 39 8.96 20.15 5.74
CA GLY A 39 9.48 20.47 4.41
C GLY A 39 9.53 19.28 3.44
N VAL A 40 9.42 18.03 3.91
CA VAL A 40 9.60 16.84 3.06
C VAL A 40 8.29 16.29 2.51
N TRP A 41 7.15 16.69 3.08
CA TRP A 41 5.84 16.24 2.65
C TRP A 41 5.41 16.94 1.37
N SER A 42 4.67 16.21 0.52
CA SER A 42 4.10 16.80 -0.69
C SER A 42 3.15 17.95 -0.34
N LYS A 43 3.08 18.98 -1.20
CA LYS A 43 2.08 20.06 -1.07
C LYS A 43 0.63 19.58 -1.20
N VAL A 44 0.43 18.38 -1.73
CA VAL A 44 -0.89 17.72 -1.76
C VAL A 44 -1.27 17.21 -0.37
N MET A 45 -0.31 16.72 0.41
CA MET A 45 -0.52 16.23 1.77
C MET A 45 -0.49 17.35 2.81
N MET A 46 0.50 18.24 2.73
CA MET A 46 0.69 19.37 3.65
C MET A 46 0.95 20.65 2.84
N PRO A 47 -0.10 21.33 2.36
CA PRO A 47 0.07 22.60 1.65
C PRO A 47 0.69 23.67 2.55
N THR A 48 0.28 23.68 3.82
CA THR A 48 0.83 24.48 4.93
C THR A 48 1.26 23.55 6.06
N ALA A 49 2.19 24.01 6.90
CA ALA A 49 2.58 23.28 8.12
C ALA A 49 1.35 23.02 9.01
N GLY A 50 1.12 21.76 9.37
CA GLY A 50 -0.05 21.34 10.14
C GLY A 50 -0.69 20.06 9.61
N PRO A 51 -1.90 19.71 10.11
CA PRO A 51 -2.57 18.48 9.72
C PRO A 51 -2.98 18.51 8.23
N PRO A 52 -2.98 17.36 7.54
CA PRO A 52 -3.48 17.27 6.18
C PRO A 52 -4.94 17.71 6.07
N PRO A 53 -5.31 18.43 5.00
CA PRO A 53 -6.68 18.84 4.78
C PRO A 53 -7.55 17.62 4.39
N ALA A 54 -8.87 17.70 4.56
CA ALA A 54 -9.77 16.57 4.30
C ALA A 54 -9.74 16.10 2.84
N GLU A 55 -9.42 17.01 1.92
CA GLU A 55 -9.22 16.76 0.50
C GLU A 55 -8.13 15.72 0.24
N PHE A 56 -7.07 15.72 1.05
CA PHE A 56 -6.00 14.73 0.94
C PHE A 56 -6.52 13.31 1.21
N PHE A 57 -7.47 13.15 2.13
CA PHE A 57 -8.08 11.84 2.41
C PHE A 57 -8.80 11.28 1.18
N TYR A 58 -9.57 12.10 0.46
CA TYR A 58 -10.25 11.67 -0.77
C TYR A 58 -9.25 11.28 -1.87
N VAL A 59 -8.19 12.07 -2.05
CA VAL A 59 -7.12 11.76 -3.02
C VAL A 59 -6.41 10.46 -2.64
N SER A 60 -6.12 10.25 -1.35
CA SER A 60 -5.50 9.03 -0.83
C SER A 60 -6.37 7.80 -1.09
N VAL A 61 -7.67 7.87 -0.81
CA VAL A 61 -8.62 6.77 -1.07
C VAL A 61 -8.73 6.47 -2.57
N ALA A 62 -8.87 7.49 -3.41
CA ALA A 62 -8.94 7.32 -4.86
C ALA A 62 -7.66 6.67 -5.41
N SER A 63 -6.50 7.12 -4.94
CA SER A 63 -5.20 6.56 -5.32
C SER A 63 -5.08 5.10 -4.88
N ALA A 64 -5.54 4.77 -3.67
CA ALA A 64 -5.54 3.40 -3.16
C ALA A 64 -6.43 2.48 -4.00
N VAL A 65 -7.61 2.94 -4.44
CA VAL A 65 -8.48 2.16 -5.33
C VAL A 65 -7.80 1.91 -6.68
N ILE A 66 -7.21 2.94 -7.28
CA ILE A 66 -6.51 2.82 -8.57
C ILE A 66 -5.34 1.82 -8.46
N ILE A 67 -4.48 1.99 -7.45
CA ILE A 67 -3.36 1.08 -7.20
C ILE A 67 -3.85 -0.34 -6.95
N GLY A 68 -4.91 -0.50 -6.16
CA GLY A 68 -5.53 -1.79 -5.88
C GLY A 68 -6.05 -2.48 -7.14
N ILE A 69 -6.66 -1.73 -8.07
CA ILE A 69 -7.11 -2.24 -9.37
C ILE A 69 -5.90 -2.69 -10.21
N ILE A 70 -4.83 -1.91 -10.23
CA ILE A 70 -3.61 -2.26 -10.96
C ILE A 70 -3.01 -3.56 -10.42
N TYR A 71 -2.84 -3.67 -9.10
CA TYR A 71 -2.32 -4.90 -8.49
C TYR A 71 -3.26 -6.09 -8.72
N ALA A 72 -4.57 -5.91 -8.58
CA ALA A 72 -5.56 -6.94 -8.89
C ALA A 72 -5.48 -7.40 -10.36
N ALA A 73 -5.29 -6.48 -11.30
CA ALA A 73 -5.13 -6.80 -12.71
C ALA A 73 -3.83 -7.58 -12.97
N VAL A 74 -2.72 -7.18 -12.35
CA VAL A 74 -1.45 -7.91 -12.42
C VAL A 74 -1.62 -9.32 -11.85
N TYR A 75 -2.30 -9.49 -10.71
CA TYR A 75 -2.62 -10.82 -10.19
C TYR A 75 -3.40 -11.66 -11.23
N ALA A 76 -4.43 -11.09 -11.84
CA ALA A 76 -5.24 -11.79 -12.83
C ALA A 76 -4.45 -12.26 -14.07
N LEU A 77 -3.40 -11.52 -14.45
CA LEU A 77 -2.50 -11.88 -15.55
C LEU A 77 -1.50 -12.97 -15.15
N PHE A 78 -0.94 -12.87 -13.94
CA PHE A 78 0.17 -13.75 -13.50
C PHE A 78 -0.28 -14.99 -12.71
N ASN A 79 -1.54 -15.10 -12.27
CA ASN A 79 -1.97 -16.17 -11.35
C ASN A 79 -1.73 -17.61 -11.86
N LYS A 80 -1.64 -17.80 -13.18
CA LYS A 80 -1.38 -19.10 -13.82
C LYS A 80 0.09 -19.48 -13.76
N ASN A 81 0.97 -18.49 -13.66
CA ASN A 81 2.42 -18.65 -13.62
C ASN A 81 2.96 -18.78 -12.18
N LEU A 82 2.11 -18.58 -11.17
CA LEU A 82 2.48 -18.81 -9.77
C LEU A 82 2.70 -20.30 -9.51
N THR A 83 3.76 -20.60 -8.76
CA THR A 83 4.22 -21.97 -8.49
C THR A 83 3.28 -22.73 -7.56
N SER A 84 2.65 -22.02 -6.63
CA SER A 84 1.76 -22.59 -5.63
C SER A 84 0.47 -23.15 -6.22
N LYS A 85 -0.02 -24.29 -5.70
CA LYS A 85 -1.29 -24.89 -6.16
C LYS A 85 -2.52 -24.48 -5.34
N THR A 86 -2.34 -24.11 -4.06
CA THR A 86 -3.46 -23.70 -3.20
C THR A 86 -3.70 -22.20 -3.27
N ILE A 87 -4.96 -21.78 -3.18
CA ILE A 87 -5.36 -20.36 -3.24
C ILE A 87 -4.61 -19.53 -2.19
N PHE A 88 -4.51 -20.05 -0.96
CA PHE A 88 -3.83 -19.38 0.13
C PHE A 88 -2.34 -19.15 -0.17
N ARG A 89 -1.63 -20.19 -0.63
CA ARG A 89 -0.20 -20.08 -0.96
C ARG A 89 0.05 -19.21 -2.19
N LYS A 90 -0.82 -19.27 -3.22
CA LYS A 90 -0.77 -18.34 -4.36
C LYS A 90 -0.89 -16.89 -3.92
N GLY A 91 -1.80 -16.63 -2.97
CA GLY A 91 -1.98 -15.30 -2.42
C GLY A 91 -0.77 -14.79 -1.65
N LEU A 92 -0.17 -15.63 -0.81
CA LEU A 92 1.08 -15.30 -0.11
C LEU A 92 2.25 -15.07 -1.07
N GLU A 93 2.43 -15.95 -2.06
CA GLU A 93 3.46 -15.83 -3.10
C GLU A 93 3.32 -14.50 -3.85
N TYR A 94 2.11 -14.16 -4.28
CA TYR A 94 1.85 -12.88 -4.91
C TYR A 94 2.04 -11.67 -3.98
N GLY A 95 1.62 -11.77 -2.72
CA GLY A 95 1.84 -10.73 -1.72
C GLY A 95 3.31 -10.45 -1.47
N LEU A 96 4.15 -11.49 -1.43
CA LEU A 96 5.60 -11.35 -1.34
C LEU A 96 6.18 -10.70 -2.60
N ILE A 97 5.70 -11.09 -3.79
CA ILE A 97 6.10 -10.43 -5.04
C ILE A 97 5.77 -8.93 -4.99
N LEU A 98 4.57 -8.54 -4.57
CA LEU A 98 4.22 -7.13 -4.41
C LEU A 98 5.13 -6.41 -3.42
N PHE A 99 5.41 -7.03 -2.28
CA PHE A 99 6.28 -6.45 -1.27
C PHE A 99 7.70 -6.21 -1.82
N PHE A 100 8.33 -7.23 -2.41
CA PHE A 100 9.70 -7.13 -2.90
C PHE A 100 9.83 -6.29 -4.18
N MET A 101 8.85 -6.34 -5.08
CA MET A 101 8.94 -5.65 -6.38
C MET A 101 8.40 -4.22 -6.34
N VAL A 102 7.54 -3.89 -5.37
CA VAL A 102 6.94 -2.56 -5.30
C VAL A 102 7.33 -1.84 -4.01
N GLN A 103 7.11 -2.47 -2.86
CA GLN A 103 7.30 -1.78 -1.58
C GLN A 103 8.77 -1.53 -1.26
N ILE A 104 9.64 -2.54 -1.41
CA ILE A 104 11.07 -2.40 -1.12
C ILE A 104 11.75 -1.34 -2.01
N PRO A 105 11.61 -1.37 -3.35
CA PRO A 105 12.21 -0.33 -4.20
C PRO A 105 11.70 1.07 -3.85
N SER A 106 10.40 1.20 -3.55
CA SER A 106 9.82 2.48 -3.16
C SER A 106 10.40 3.00 -1.84
N LEU A 107 10.57 2.15 -0.83
CA LEU A 107 11.13 2.55 0.46
C LEU A 107 12.62 2.90 0.37
N LEU A 108 13.39 2.13 -0.41
CA LEU A 108 14.80 2.46 -0.68
C LEU A 108 14.93 3.78 -1.45
N GLY A 109 14.06 4.01 -2.43
CA GLY A 109 14.00 5.29 -3.14
C GLY A 109 13.73 6.45 -2.18
N MET A 110 12.76 6.31 -1.26
CA MET A 110 12.49 7.33 -0.25
C MET A 110 13.67 7.52 0.70
N TYR A 111 14.29 6.45 1.18
CA TYR A 111 15.46 6.51 2.08
C TYR A 111 16.65 7.26 1.46
N LEU A 112 16.87 7.09 0.16
CA LEU A 112 18.00 7.71 -0.54
C LEU A 112 17.72 9.15 -0.99
N LEU A 113 16.46 9.49 -1.26
CA LEU A 113 16.09 10.75 -1.91
C LEU A 113 15.39 11.75 -0.99
N ILE A 114 14.80 11.30 0.12
CA ILE A 114 14.00 12.11 1.02
C ILE A 114 14.57 12.00 2.42
N ASN A 115 14.79 13.14 3.07
CA ASN A 115 15.28 13.20 4.44
C ASN A 115 14.18 12.83 5.45
N LEU A 116 13.86 11.54 5.53
CA LEU A 116 12.86 10.98 6.44
C LEU A 116 13.53 10.19 7.57
N PRO A 117 12.90 10.12 8.77
CA PRO A 117 13.37 9.25 9.85
C PRO A 117 13.43 7.79 9.38
N THR A 118 14.58 7.14 9.58
CA THR A 118 14.75 5.72 9.22
C THR A 118 13.69 4.83 9.88
N MET A 119 13.33 5.13 11.13
CA MET A 119 12.29 4.38 11.84
C MET A 119 10.91 4.49 11.19
N LEU A 120 10.55 5.65 10.63
CA LEU A 120 9.29 5.81 9.89
C LEU A 120 9.25 4.90 8.66
N ILE A 121 10.36 4.81 7.93
CA ILE A 121 10.49 3.93 6.76
C ILE A 121 10.36 2.45 7.18
N VAL A 122 10.90 2.07 8.35
CA VAL A 122 10.73 0.73 8.91
C VAL A 122 9.25 0.44 9.21
N TYR A 123 8.53 1.37 9.85
CA TYR A 123 7.08 1.23 10.08
C TYR A 123 6.30 1.06 8.76
N TRP A 124 6.64 1.83 7.73
CA TRP A 124 6.05 1.69 6.40
C TRP A 124 6.39 0.37 5.72
N GLY A 125 7.59 -0.16 5.95
CA GLY A 125 8.01 -1.49 5.50
C GLY A 125 7.19 -2.60 6.14
N ILE A 126 7.05 -2.57 7.46
CA ILE A 126 6.28 -3.59 8.20
C ILE A 126 4.81 -3.56 7.80
N SER A 127 4.18 -2.37 7.80
CA SER A 127 2.78 -2.23 7.39
C SER A 127 2.58 -2.59 5.92
N GLY A 128 3.51 -2.20 5.03
CA GLY A 128 3.50 -2.57 3.62
C GLY A 128 3.59 -4.07 3.39
N LEU A 129 4.41 -4.80 4.16
CA LEU A 129 4.47 -6.26 4.13
C LEU A 129 3.12 -6.87 4.55
N VAL A 130 2.57 -6.44 5.68
CA VAL A 130 1.28 -6.96 6.18
C VAL A 130 0.17 -6.71 5.17
N ILE A 131 0.05 -5.49 4.64
CA ILE A 131 -0.92 -5.14 3.59
C ILE A 131 -0.73 -6.08 2.40
N SER A 132 0.48 -6.22 1.87
CA SER A 132 0.76 -7.01 0.66
C SER A 132 0.40 -8.48 0.83
N LEU A 133 0.69 -9.08 1.98
CA LEU A 133 0.34 -10.47 2.28
C LEU A 133 -1.19 -10.66 2.39
N VAL A 134 -1.86 -9.78 3.12
CA VAL A 134 -3.32 -9.85 3.31
C VAL A 134 -4.04 -9.66 1.97
N VAL A 135 -3.66 -8.64 1.20
CA VAL A 135 -4.32 -8.35 -0.08
C VAL A 135 -4.01 -9.40 -1.13
N GLY A 136 -2.82 -10.01 -1.13
CA GLY A 136 -2.48 -11.12 -2.02
C GLY A 136 -3.41 -12.32 -1.81
N ILE A 137 -3.67 -12.69 -0.55
CA ILE A 137 -4.64 -13.75 -0.20
C ILE A 137 -6.05 -13.39 -0.66
N ILE A 138 -6.47 -12.14 -0.45
CA ILE A 138 -7.80 -11.66 -0.87
C ILE A 138 -7.94 -11.72 -2.39
N PHE A 139 -6.94 -11.26 -3.14
CA PHE A 139 -6.96 -11.29 -4.61
C PHE A 139 -7.06 -12.72 -5.13
N ALA A 140 -6.30 -13.65 -4.55
CA ALA A 140 -6.39 -15.07 -4.90
C ALA A 140 -7.79 -15.66 -4.68
N LYS A 141 -8.50 -15.22 -3.64
CA LYS A 141 -9.87 -15.64 -3.36
C LYS A 141 -10.90 -15.01 -4.30
N ILE A 142 -10.77 -13.73 -4.61
CA ILE A 142 -11.74 -12.97 -5.42
C ILE A 142 -11.60 -13.30 -6.90
N ILE A 143 -10.37 -13.31 -7.43
CA ILE A 143 -10.13 -13.30 -8.87
C ILE A 143 -10.29 -14.69 -9.50
N LYS A 144 -9.98 -15.78 -8.77
CA LYS A 144 -10.09 -17.20 -9.18
C LYS A 144 -10.01 -17.46 -10.68
#